data_AF-A0A835G795-F1
#
_entry.id   AF-A0A835G795-F1
#
_cell.length_a   1.000
_cell.length_b   1.000
_cell.length_c   1.000
_cell.angle_alpha   90.00
_cell.angle_beta   90.00
_cell.angle_gamma   90.00
#
_symmetry.space_group_name_H-M   'P 1'
#
loop_
_entity.id
_entity.type
_entity.pdbx_description
1 polymer ?
#
loop_
_entity_poly.entity_id
_entity_poly.type
_entity_poly.pdbx_seq_one_letter_code
_entity_poly.pdbx_strand_id
1 'polypeptide(L)'
;MQLIHLIREGVLTWISEVNYYSKHVEYEEEKYNERMKIMFQVYLDLMKAFELFKGIHQFLNFFFIADLFLFSLSFVQETIEIYKYHIPDDQQFHIMVWLAAVCFWITRRTVFIVLLCTLCEKYYMTISDADAYCSCLLNRFQETVAMKRLCKNVLRLNRAAFHKIRAYHVFTIDGQGVTTWVCDFKRYGDICLRVCEEESLRQMKLLFQVYVDLLEAFNIFKRTQHFIISILIVDVFTFILLYVEKIIEIAGMPEDNLSHLLQINIVTIIWMLKKTMFIVVLSAQCEKLYMAIYEADATCSYLLGKIQHRQEIKKLCKNLQRLHRAGFYMMRACYIFQLRGKLAQEFISLVFGYVVVLLQFAIL
;
A
#
# COMPACT_ATOMS: atom_id res chain seq x y z
N MET A 1 5.31 6.32 4.02
CA MET A 1 5.36 7.42 5.01
C MET A 1 4.99 8.78 4.42
N GLN A 2 5.46 9.19 3.23
CA GLN A 2 5.11 10.50 2.65
C GLN A 2 3.61 10.69 2.40
N LEU A 3 2.90 9.67 1.92
CA LEU A 3 1.46 9.75 1.64
C LEU A 3 0.63 10.10 2.89
N ILE A 4 0.82 9.39 4.01
CA ILE A 4 0.06 9.68 5.23
C ILE A 4 0.37 11.08 5.79
N HIS A 5 1.60 11.55 5.62
CA HIS A 5 1.96 12.92 5.97
C HIS A 5 1.22 13.93 5.08
N LEU A 6 1.17 13.73 3.76
CA LEU A 6 0.42 14.61 2.85
C LEU A 6 -1.08 14.62 3.15
N ILE A 7 -1.68 13.46 3.43
CA ILE A 7 -3.10 13.39 3.80
C ILE A 7 -3.33 14.14 5.12
N ARG A 8 -2.43 13.97 6.11
CA ARG A 8 -2.48 14.70 7.38
C ARG A 8 -2.43 16.22 7.16
N GLU A 9 -1.48 16.72 6.38
CA GLU A 9 -1.37 18.16 6.08
C GLU A 9 -2.59 18.67 5.30
N GLY A 10 -3.17 17.83 4.43
CA GLY A 10 -4.43 18.12 3.75
C GLY A 10 -5.60 18.32 4.71
N VAL A 11 -5.73 17.45 5.72
CA VAL A 11 -6.75 17.59 6.77
C VAL A 11 -6.50 18.84 7.63
N LEU A 12 -5.25 19.12 8.03
CA LEU A 12 -4.91 20.34 8.78
C LEU A 12 -5.26 21.61 8.00
N THR A 13 -4.93 21.64 6.71
CA THR A 13 -5.30 22.75 5.81
C THR A 13 -6.81 22.89 5.73
N TRP A 14 -7.52 21.78 5.58
CA TRP A 14 -8.99 21.76 5.57
C TRP A 14 -9.58 22.34 6.86
N ILE A 15 -9.08 21.94 8.04
CA ILE A 15 -9.53 22.50 9.34
C ILE A 15 -9.31 24.01 9.38
N SER A 16 -8.13 24.49 8.94
CA SER A 16 -7.79 25.91 8.90
C SER A 16 -8.76 26.70 8.00
N GLU A 17 -9.06 26.18 6.81
CA GLU A 17 -10.00 26.80 5.86
C GLU A 17 -11.42 26.84 6.42
N VAL A 18 -11.92 25.74 7.00
CA VAL A 18 -13.25 25.72 7.64
C VAL A 18 -13.30 26.76 8.77
N ASN A 19 -12.22 26.90 9.55
CA ASN A 19 -12.12 27.92 10.60
C ASN A 19 -12.15 29.34 10.05
N TYR A 20 -11.40 29.59 8.97
CA TYR A 20 -11.42 30.87 8.28
C TYR A 20 -12.84 31.24 7.83
N TYR A 21 -13.54 30.35 7.13
CA TYR A 21 -14.90 30.62 6.66
C TYR A 21 -15.92 30.72 7.78
N SER A 22 -15.73 30.00 8.89
CA SER A 22 -16.61 30.12 10.06
C SER A 22 -16.62 31.53 10.66
N LYS A 23 -15.53 32.28 10.51
CA LYS A 23 -15.43 33.65 11.04
C LYS A 23 -16.01 34.71 10.10
N HIS A 24 -16.27 34.36 8.84
CA HIS A 24 -16.68 35.30 7.79
C HIS A 24 -18.01 34.88 7.18
N VAL A 25 -19.07 34.79 8.00
CA VAL A 25 -20.40 34.32 7.55
C VAL A 25 -21.17 35.40 6.78
N GLU A 26 -20.70 36.65 6.77
CA GLU A 26 -21.39 37.81 6.16
C GLU A 26 -21.40 37.85 4.61
N TYR A 27 -20.97 36.79 3.93
CA TYR A 27 -21.01 36.71 2.47
C TYR A 27 -22.39 36.31 1.94
N GLU A 28 -22.64 36.59 0.66
CA GLU A 28 -23.80 36.08 -0.10
C GLU A 28 -24.05 34.59 0.21
N GLU A 29 -25.23 34.31 0.76
CA GLU A 29 -25.59 32.99 1.31
C GLU A 29 -25.39 31.85 0.29
N GLU A 30 -25.68 32.12 -0.98
CA GLU A 30 -25.53 31.16 -2.07
C GLU A 30 -24.06 30.77 -2.28
N LYS A 31 -23.15 31.74 -2.35
CA LYS A 31 -21.72 31.51 -2.52
C LYS A 31 -21.11 30.81 -1.31
N TYR A 32 -21.58 31.13 -0.11
CA TYR A 32 -21.20 30.43 1.11
C TYR A 32 -21.64 28.95 1.07
N ASN A 33 -22.89 28.69 0.67
CA ASN A 33 -23.43 27.33 0.53
C ASN A 33 -22.66 26.49 -0.49
N GLU A 34 -22.34 27.06 -1.65
CA GLU A 34 -21.46 26.47 -2.66
C GLU A 34 -20.09 26.09 -2.07
N ARG A 35 -19.46 27.03 -1.36
CA ARG A 35 -18.13 26.80 -0.75
C ARG A 35 -18.16 25.67 0.28
N MET A 36 -19.19 25.60 1.12
CA MET A 36 -19.34 24.52 2.10
C MET A 36 -19.48 23.14 1.43
N LYS A 37 -20.15 23.05 0.26
CA LYS A 37 -20.21 21.79 -0.52
C LYS A 37 -18.83 21.39 -1.03
N ILE A 38 -18.05 22.34 -1.55
CA ILE A 38 -16.67 22.09 -2.02
C ILE A 38 -15.80 21.61 -0.86
N MET A 39 -15.88 22.26 0.31
CA MET A 39 -15.13 21.83 1.50
C MET A 39 -15.49 20.41 1.92
N PHE A 40 -16.77 20.02 1.85
CA PHE A 40 -17.15 18.64 2.14
C PHE A 40 -16.57 17.64 1.13
N GLN A 41 -16.57 18.01 -0.16
CA GLN A 41 -16.02 17.17 -1.23
C GLN A 41 -14.51 16.96 -1.04
N VAL A 42 -13.76 18.03 -0.75
CA VAL A 42 -12.32 17.93 -0.44
C VAL A 42 -12.07 16.98 0.73
N TYR A 43 -12.89 17.07 1.79
CA TYR A 43 -12.78 16.15 2.93
C TYR A 43 -13.07 14.70 2.54
N LEU A 44 -14.09 14.45 1.72
CA LEU A 44 -14.40 13.12 1.20
C LEU A 44 -13.22 12.53 0.42
N ASP A 45 -12.57 13.34 -0.41
CA ASP A 45 -11.47 12.87 -1.24
C ASP A 45 -10.21 12.59 -0.39
N LEU A 46 -9.94 13.38 0.65
CA LEU A 46 -8.92 13.08 1.68
C LEU A 46 -9.21 11.74 2.38
N MET A 47 -10.47 11.48 2.74
CA MET A 47 -10.86 10.21 3.39
C MET A 47 -10.74 9.01 2.46
N LYS A 48 -11.05 9.15 1.17
CA LYS A 48 -10.81 8.09 0.17
C LYS A 48 -9.32 7.79 0.02
N ALA A 49 -8.48 8.83 -0.05
CA ALA A 49 -7.03 8.67 -0.12
C ALA A 49 -6.50 7.93 1.13
N PHE A 50 -7.07 8.21 2.29
CA PHE A 50 -6.75 7.48 3.52
C PHE A 50 -7.19 6.00 3.48
N GLU A 51 -8.38 5.69 2.99
CA GLU A 51 -8.83 4.30 2.86
C GLU A 51 -7.95 3.49 1.89
N LEU A 52 -7.50 4.10 0.79
CA LEU A 52 -6.50 3.50 -0.10
C LEU A 52 -5.17 3.25 0.62
N PHE A 53 -4.67 4.26 1.34
CA PHE A 53 -3.45 4.13 2.15
C PHE A 53 -3.57 2.97 3.16
N LYS A 54 -4.70 2.89 3.85
CA LYS A 54 -5.03 1.87 4.84
C LYS A 54 -5.01 0.48 4.20
N GLY A 55 -5.73 0.25 3.10
CA GLY A 55 -5.74 -1.05 2.42
C GLY A 55 -4.34 -1.55 2.05
N ILE A 56 -3.48 -0.66 1.55
CA ILE A 56 -2.09 -0.98 1.19
C ILE A 56 -1.25 -1.31 2.42
N HIS A 57 -1.26 -0.43 3.43
CA HIS A 57 -0.34 -0.53 4.56
C HIS A 57 -0.77 -1.59 5.55
N GLN A 58 -2.04 -1.93 5.61
CA GLN A 58 -2.54 -2.90 6.57
C GLN A 58 -2.03 -4.31 6.30
N PHE A 59 -1.97 -4.72 5.03
CA PHE A 59 -1.32 -5.97 4.64
C PHE A 59 0.19 -5.96 4.95
N LEU A 60 0.87 -4.85 4.62
CA LEU A 60 2.29 -4.69 4.90
C LEU A 60 2.60 -4.73 6.40
N ASN A 61 1.80 -4.05 7.21
CA ASN A 61 1.95 -4.00 8.66
C ASN A 61 1.76 -5.38 9.27
N PHE A 62 0.70 -6.09 8.84
CA PHE A 62 0.47 -7.46 9.27
C PHE A 62 1.67 -8.35 8.93
N PHE A 63 2.15 -8.28 7.69
CA PHE A 63 3.30 -9.04 7.26
C PHE A 63 4.54 -8.73 8.10
N PHE A 64 4.90 -7.46 8.29
CA PHE A 64 6.07 -7.08 9.08
C PHE A 64 5.96 -7.47 10.55
N ILE A 65 4.78 -7.36 11.15
CA ILE A 65 4.56 -7.77 12.54
C ILE A 65 4.68 -9.28 12.68
N ALA A 66 4.02 -10.05 11.80
CA ALA A 66 4.11 -11.50 11.81
C ALA A 66 5.54 -11.98 11.53
N ASP A 67 6.24 -11.33 10.61
CA ASP A 67 7.64 -11.60 10.30
C ASP A 67 8.55 -11.32 11.50
N LEU A 68 8.45 -10.15 12.10
CA LEU A 68 9.22 -9.79 13.30
C LEU A 68 8.96 -10.76 14.44
N PHE A 69 7.69 -11.12 14.68
CA PHE A 69 7.30 -12.03 15.75
C PHE A 69 7.89 -13.42 15.54
N LEU A 70 7.68 -14.02 14.36
CA LEU A 70 8.18 -15.35 14.06
C LEU A 70 9.70 -15.39 14.09
N PHE A 71 10.37 -14.38 13.52
CA PHE A 71 11.83 -14.30 13.54
C PHE A 71 12.37 -14.15 14.96
N SER A 72 11.73 -13.36 15.81
CA SER A 72 12.12 -13.20 17.21
C SER A 72 11.97 -14.52 17.98
N LEU A 73 10.90 -15.30 17.73
CA LEU A 73 10.73 -16.62 18.33
C LEU A 73 11.81 -17.60 17.87
N SER A 74 12.08 -17.67 16.56
CA SER A 74 13.15 -18.50 16.02
C SER A 74 14.50 -18.12 16.62
N PHE A 75 14.80 -16.82 16.72
CA PHE A 75 16.04 -16.36 17.34
C PHE A 75 16.19 -16.76 18.81
N VAL A 76 15.11 -16.64 19.60
CA VAL A 76 15.12 -17.06 21.00
C VAL A 76 15.34 -18.57 21.10
N GLN A 77 14.70 -19.36 20.23
CA GLN A 77 14.91 -20.81 20.19
C GLN A 77 16.37 -21.17 19.87
N GLU A 78 16.94 -20.61 18.80
CA GLU A 78 18.34 -20.84 18.40
C GLU A 78 19.30 -20.44 19.53
N THR A 79 19.04 -19.30 20.19
CA THR A 79 19.85 -18.85 21.33
C THR A 79 19.80 -19.85 22.48
N ILE A 80 18.62 -20.39 22.81
CA ILE A 80 18.46 -21.42 23.86
C ILE A 80 19.21 -22.70 23.48
N GLU A 81 19.17 -23.12 22.21
CA GLU A 81 19.90 -24.30 21.73
C GLU A 81 21.41 -24.08 21.83
N ILE A 82 21.92 -22.94 21.38
CA ILE A 82 23.33 -22.51 21.52
C ILE A 82 23.79 -22.56 22.98
N TYR A 83 22.97 -22.11 23.95
CA TYR A 83 23.33 -22.17 25.37
C TYR A 83 23.32 -23.59 25.96
N LYS A 84 22.55 -24.52 25.39
CA LYS A 84 22.50 -25.92 25.86
C LYS A 84 23.71 -26.72 25.39
N TYR A 85 24.18 -26.48 24.18
CA TYR A 85 25.40 -27.09 23.67
C TYR A 85 26.60 -26.37 24.28
N HIS A 86 27.50 -27.09 24.94
CA HIS A 86 28.72 -26.49 25.49
C HIS A 86 29.64 -26.14 24.33
N ILE A 87 29.58 -24.90 23.85
CA ILE A 87 30.30 -24.46 22.66
C ILE A 87 31.78 -24.24 23.02
N PRO A 88 32.71 -24.78 22.22
CA PRO A 88 34.14 -24.58 22.45
C PRO A 88 34.54 -23.11 22.30
N ASP A 89 35.54 -22.67 23.08
CA ASP A 89 35.93 -21.26 23.21
C ASP A 89 36.31 -20.59 21.87
N ASP A 90 36.79 -21.37 20.90
CA ASP A 90 37.18 -20.89 19.57
C ASP A 90 35.99 -20.43 18.71
N GLN A 91 34.79 -20.95 18.97
CA GLN A 91 33.57 -20.59 18.22
C GLN A 91 32.79 -19.42 18.84
N GLN A 92 33.12 -19.04 20.08
CA GLN A 92 32.36 -18.04 20.84
C GLN A 92 32.29 -16.68 20.13
N PHE A 93 33.36 -16.28 19.44
CA PHE A 93 33.40 -15.02 18.67
C PHE A 93 32.38 -15.00 17.54
N HIS A 94 32.27 -16.10 16.77
CA HIS A 94 31.34 -16.18 15.64
C HIS A 94 29.88 -16.10 16.09
N ILE A 95 29.57 -16.72 17.23
CA ILE A 95 28.23 -16.66 17.83
C ILE A 95 27.91 -15.25 18.31
N MET A 96 28.86 -14.56 18.94
CA MET A 96 28.67 -13.17 19.36
C MET A 96 28.41 -12.25 18.16
N VAL A 97 29.15 -12.41 17.06
CA VAL A 97 28.93 -11.65 15.83
C VAL A 97 27.56 -11.94 15.23
N TRP A 98 27.16 -13.21 15.17
CA TRP A 98 25.83 -13.61 14.69
C TRP A 98 24.71 -13.02 15.56
N LEU A 99 24.84 -13.13 16.89
CA LEU A 99 23.90 -12.58 17.86
C LEU A 99 23.75 -11.07 17.68
N ALA A 100 24.87 -10.34 17.53
CA ALA A 100 24.86 -8.90 17.29
C ALA A 100 24.17 -8.55 15.96
N ALA A 101 24.43 -9.30 14.89
CA ALA A 101 23.79 -9.08 13.58
C ALA A 101 22.27 -9.31 13.64
N VAL A 102 21.82 -10.37 14.33
CA VAL A 102 20.41 -10.66 14.53
C VAL A 102 19.73 -9.59 15.40
N CYS A 103 20.35 -9.22 16.52
CA CYS A 103 19.86 -8.14 17.38
C CYS A 103 19.72 -6.83 16.58
N PHE A 104 20.72 -6.47 15.78
CA PHE A 104 20.66 -5.29 14.91
C PHE A 104 19.51 -5.37 13.90
N TRP A 105 19.29 -6.53 13.28
CA TRP A 105 18.18 -6.75 12.35
C TRP A 105 16.82 -6.57 13.03
N ILE A 106 16.63 -7.18 14.21
CA ILE A 106 15.41 -7.06 15.03
C ILE A 106 15.19 -5.59 15.40
N THR A 107 16.21 -4.91 15.93
CA THR A 107 16.11 -3.49 16.30
C THR A 107 15.70 -2.62 15.11
N ARG A 108 16.34 -2.80 13.94
CA ARG A 108 16.01 -2.06 12.73
C ARG A 108 14.54 -2.26 12.31
N ARG A 109 14.05 -3.51 12.34
CA ARG A 109 12.65 -3.84 12.00
C ARG A 109 11.67 -3.25 13.01
N THR A 110 11.97 -3.36 14.30
CA THR A 110 11.17 -2.77 15.38
C THR A 110 11.08 -1.25 15.24
N VAL A 111 12.20 -0.56 15.00
CA VAL A 111 12.21 0.90 14.76
C VAL A 111 11.32 1.28 13.59
N PHE A 112 11.36 0.52 12.48
CA PHE A 112 10.50 0.78 11.33
C PHE A 112 9.01 0.65 11.67
N ILE A 113 8.62 -0.39 12.41
CA ILE A 113 7.23 -0.59 12.85
C ILE A 113 6.79 0.53 13.80
N VAL A 114 7.64 0.90 14.77
CA VAL A 114 7.37 2.01 15.70
C VAL A 114 7.14 3.32 14.95
N LEU A 115 8.02 3.67 14.02
CA LEU A 115 7.89 4.89 13.20
C LEU A 115 6.56 4.90 12.42
N LEU A 116 6.18 3.75 11.85
CA LEU A 116 4.93 3.63 11.11
C LEU A 116 3.70 3.77 12.01
N CYS A 117 3.73 3.15 13.19
CA CYS A 117 2.69 3.31 14.22
C CYS A 117 2.55 4.76 14.66
N THR A 118 3.66 5.45 14.96
CA THR A 118 3.65 6.87 15.36
C THR A 118 3.08 7.77 14.26
N LEU A 119 3.37 7.50 12.98
CA LEU A 119 2.79 8.27 11.88
C LEU A 119 1.28 8.05 11.75
N CYS A 120 0.81 6.82 11.88
CA CYS A 120 -0.62 6.50 11.90
C CYS A 120 -1.32 7.18 13.08
N GLU A 121 -0.72 7.16 14.26
CA GLU A 121 -1.25 7.84 15.45
C GLU A 121 -1.36 9.35 15.24
N LYS A 122 -0.32 10.00 14.71
CA LYS A 122 -0.35 11.44 14.39
C LYS A 122 -1.48 11.79 13.43
N TYR A 123 -1.71 10.96 12.40
CA TYR A 123 -2.84 11.14 11.49
C TYR A 123 -4.19 10.97 12.22
N TYR A 124 -4.30 9.96 13.09
CA TYR A 124 -5.52 9.74 13.84
C TYR A 124 -5.87 10.88 14.79
N MET A 125 -4.87 11.47 15.44
CA MET A 125 -5.06 12.68 16.24
C MET A 125 -5.58 13.82 15.38
N THR A 126 -5.03 14.03 14.18
CA THR A 126 -5.52 15.07 13.26
C THR A 126 -6.98 14.87 12.82
N ILE A 127 -7.42 13.63 12.59
CA ILE A 127 -8.84 13.34 12.32
C ILE A 127 -9.71 13.58 13.56
N SER A 128 -9.21 13.23 14.74
CA SER A 128 -9.88 13.53 16.01
C SER A 128 -10.03 15.04 16.22
N ASP A 129 -9.03 15.83 15.84
CA ASP A 129 -9.07 17.29 15.88
C ASP A 129 -10.14 17.83 14.92
N ALA A 130 -10.24 17.27 13.70
CA ALA A 130 -11.31 17.64 12.75
C ALA A 130 -12.71 17.33 13.31
N ASP A 131 -12.89 16.20 13.99
CA ASP A 131 -14.14 15.81 14.66
C ASP A 131 -14.49 16.76 15.82
N ALA A 132 -13.52 17.04 16.69
CA ALA A 132 -13.70 17.98 17.80
C ALA A 132 -14.06 19.37 17.28
N TYR A 133 -13.36 19.81 16.23
CA TYR A 133 -13.59 21.11 15.61
C TYR A 133 -14.99 21.22 14.97
N CYS A 134 -15.41 20.21 14.20
CA CYS A 134 -16.78 20.13 13.65
C CYS A 134 -17.84 20.12 14.75
N SER A 135 -17.57 19.46 15.88
CA SER A 135 -18.48 19.43 17.03
C SER A 135 -18.63 20.80 17.68
N CYS A 136 -17.53 21.53 17.87
CA CYS A 136 -17.55 22.90 18.37
C CYS A 136 -18.31 23.85 17.43
N LEU A 137 -18.04 23.76 16.12
CA LEU A 137 -18.75 24.57 15.12
C LEU A 137 -20.25 24.29 15.07
N LEU A 138 -20.64 23.03 15.23
CA LEU A 138 -22.05 22.64 15.26
C LEU A 138 -22.82 23.32 16.41
N ASN A 139 -22.16 23.51 17.57
CA ASN A 139 -22.74 24.20 18.71
C ASN A 139 -22.79 25.71 18.51
N ARG A 140 -21.79 26.29 17.83
CA ARG A 140 -21.69 27.74 17.58
C ARG A 140 -22.62 28.24 16.48
N PHE A 141 -22.82 27.47 15.41
CA PHE A 141 -23.57 27.87 14.21
C PHE A 141 -24.89 27.11 14.09
N GLN A 142 -25.80 27.32 15.04
CA GLN A 142 -27.10 26.63 15.02
C GLN A 142 -28.00 27.11 13.86
N GLU A 143 -27.85 28.37 13.47
CA GLU A 143 -28.69 29.06 12.48
C GLU A 143 -28.18 28.88 11.03
N THR A 144 -26.87 28.71 10.82
CA THR A 144 -26.31 28.57 9.47
C THR A 144 -26.46 27.14 8.93
N VAL A 145 -27.48 26.91 8.10
CA VAL A 145 -27.87 25.58 7.59
C VAL A 145 -26.73 24.84 6.88
N ALA A 146 -25.95 25.50 6.03
CA ALA A 146 -24.86 24.83 5.30
C ALA A 146 -23.68 24.41 6.18
N MET A 147 -23.26 25.25 7.13
CA MET A 147 -22.19 24.90 8.07
C MET A 147 -22.60 23.73 8.95
N LYS A 148 -23.85 23.75 9.44
CA LYS A 148 -24.45 22.65 10.20
C LYS A 148 -24.48 21.35 9.39
N ARG A 149 -24.80 21.42 8.09
CA ARG A 149 -24.81 20.27 7.18
C ARG A 149 -23.40 19.73 6.94
N LEU A 150 -22.42 20.59 6.68
CA LEU A 150 -21.01 20.22 6.53
C LEU A 150 -20.53 19.46 7.77
N CYS A 151 -20.64 20.06 8.95
CA CYS A 151 -20.17 19.47 10.21
C CYS A 151 -20.85 18.12 10.50
N LYS A 152 -22.19 18.03 10.34
CA LYS A 152 -22.91 16.76 10.52
C LYS A 152 -22.44 15.68 9.56
N ASN A 153 -22.18 16.03 8.30
CA ASN A 153 -21.74 15.06 7.31
C ASN A 153 -20.31 14.58 7.57
N VAL A 154 -19.41 15.48 7.97
CA VAL A 154 -18.03 15.12 8.38
C VAL A 154 -18.06 14.20 9.60
N LEU A 155 -18.83 14.53 10.64
CA LEU A 155 -18.98 13.70 11.84
C LEU A 155 -19.57 12.32 11.51
N ARG A 156 -20.57 12.25 10.62
CA ARG A 156 -21.14 10.98 10.15
C ARG A 156 -20.12 10.16 9.37
N LEU A 157 -19.38 10.81 8.47
CA LEU A 157 -18.35 10.15 7.67
C LEU A 157 -17.24 9.61 8.56
N ASN A 158 -16.76 10.37 9.54
CA ASN A 158 -15.75 9.90 10.48
C ASN A 158 -16.29 8.73 11.30
N ARG A 159 -17.52 8.78 11.81
CA ARG A 159 -18.12 7.62 12.52
C ARG A 159 -18.26 6.37 11.64
N ALA A 160 -18.60 6.54 10.36
CA ALA A 160 -18.86 5.43 9.45
C ALA A 160 -17.60 4.85 8.79
N ALA A 161 -16.65 5.70 8.39
CA ALA A 161 -15.46 5.30 7.64
C ALA A 161 -14.22 5.19 8.53
N PHE A 162 -14.14 6.02 9.58
CA PHE A 162 -12.97 6.06 10.44
C PHE A 162 -13.03 4.96 11.50
N HIS A 163 -12.80 3.74 11.02
CA HIS A 163 -12.35 2.66 11.87
C HIS A 163 -10.82 2.70 11.85
N LYS A 164 -10.17 2.88 13.02
CA LYS A 164 -8.72 2.71 13.19
C LYS A 164 -8.29 1.44 12.44
N ILE A 165 -7.18 1.47 11.69
CA ILE A 165 -6.68 0.33 10.92
C ILE A 165 -6.73 -0.95 11.76
N ARG A 166 -7.46 -1.94 11.26
CA ARG A 166 -7.84 -3.16 11.97
C ARG A 166 -7.25 -4.39 11.24
N ALA A 167 -6.14 -5.01 11.66
CA ALA A 167 -5.65 -6.27 11.05
C ALA A 167 -6.39 -7.60 11.45
N TYR A 168 -7.11 -8.27 10.52
CA TYR A 168 -7.69 -9.65 10.56
C TYR A 168 -8.80 -10.07 11.59
N HIS A 169 -10.06 -9.67 11.45
CA HIS A 169 -11.32 -10.06 12.14
C HIS A 169 -11.38 -10.31 13.68
N VAL A 170 -10.27 -10.25 14.42
CA VAL A 170 -10.09 -9.33 15.57
C VAL A 170 -10.28 -7.87 15.09
N PHE A 171 -10.34 -7.69 13.76
CA PHE A 171 -10.10 -6.46 13.06
C PHE A 171 -10.33 -6.54 11.48
N THR A 172 -11.33 -5.89 10.86
CA THR A 172 -11.80 -6.12 9.46
C THR A 172 -11.13 -5.37 8.27
N ILE A 173 -11.11 -6.01 7.08
CA ILE A 173 -10.85 -5.42 5.72
C ILE A 173 -11.51 -6.26 4.61
N ASP A 174 -12.09 -5.59 3.60
CA ASP A 174 -12.44 -6.18 2.29
C ASP A 174 -11.82 -5.31 1.16
N GLY A 175 -11.29 -5.97 0.13
CA GLY A 175 -10.57 -5.43 -1.03
C GLY A 175 -11.36 -5.38 -2.34
N GLN A 176 -12.70 -5.28 -2.32
CA GLN A 176 -13.54 -5.29 -3.52
C GLN A 176 -13.58 -3.98 -4.35
N GLY A 177 -12.96 -2.89 -3.91
CA GLY A 177 -13.20 -1.56 -4.51
C GLY A 177 -12.84 -1.39 -5.99
N VAL A 178 -11.78 -2.06 -6.48
CA VAL A 178 -11.28 -1.85 -7.85
C VAL A 178 -12.09 -2.64 -8.89
N THR A 179 -12.50 -3.86 -8.57
CA THR A 179 -13.32 -4.69 -9.47
C THR A 179 -14.75 -4.15 -9.60
N THR A 180 -15.31 -3.61 -8.52
CA THR A 180 -16.64 -2.99 -8.55
C THR A 180 -16.66 -1.74 -9.42
N TRP A 181 -15.58 -0.95 -9.41
CA TRP A 181 -15.46 0.25 -10.25
C TRP A 181 -15.44 -0.07 -11.75
N VAL A 182 -14.70 -1.10 -12.19
CA VAL A 182 -14.67 -1.51 -13.62
C VAL A 182 -16.04 -2.03 -14.07
N CYS A 183 -16.72 -2.82 -13.23
CA CYS A 183 -18.08 -3.30 -13.48
C CYS A 183 -19.09 -2.16 -13.59
N ASP A 184 -19.01 -1.16 -12.71
CA ASP A 184 -19.87 0.01 -12.75
C ASP A 184 -19.58 0.86 -13.99
N PHE A 185 -18.31 1.12 -14.33
CA PHE A 185 -17.95 1.90 -15.52
C PHE A 185 -18.49 1.28 -16.82
N LYS A 186 -18.40 -0.05 -16.96
CA LYS A 186 -18.94 -0.79 -18.10
C LYS A 186 -20.47 -0.71 -18.16
N ARG A 187 -21.13 -0.90 -17.01
CA ARG A 187 -22.59 -0.78 -16.87
C ARG A 187 -23.08 0.64 -17.20
N TYR A 188 -22.35 1.69 -16.78
CA TYR A 188 -22.70 3.08 -17.08
C TYR A 188 -22.46 3.44 -18.55
N GLY A 189 -21.45 2.87 -19.21
CA GLY A 189 -21.25 3.01 -20.66
C GLY A 189 -22.47 2.54 -21.46
N ASP A 190 -23.07 1.42 -21.05
CA ASP A 190 -24.26 0.87 -21.70
C ASP A 190 -25.54 1.66 -21.35
N ILE A 191 -25.65 2.23 -20.14
CA ILE A 191 -26.79 3.05 -19.70
C ILE A 191 -26.76 4.46 -20.31
N CYS A 192 -25.57 5.06 -20.51
CA CYS A 192 -25.41 6.38 -21.14
C CYS A 192 -25.91 6.42 -22.60
N LEU A 193 -26.12 5.27 -23.24
CA LEU A 193 -26.77 5.17 -24.54
C LEU A 193 -28.30 5.33 -24.48
N ARG A 194 -28.92 5.32 -23.29
CA ARG A 194 -30.39 5.29 -23.11
C ARG A 194 -30.99 6.40 -22.24
N VAL A 195 -30.21 7.13 -21.44
CA VAL A 195 -30.71 8.07 -20.41
C VAL A 195 -30.41 9.55 -20.75
N CYS A 196 -31.23 10.46 -20.22
CA CYS A 196 -31.24 11.92 -20.42
C CYS A 196 -29.84 12.59 -20.35
N GLU A 197 -29.61 13.62 -21.17
CA GLU A 197 -28.27 14.06 -21.57
C GLU A 197 -27.41 14.66 -20.45
N GLU A 198 -28.00 15.42 -19.52
CA GLU A 198 -27.22 16.16 -18.51
C GLU A 198 -26.72 15.28 -17.36
N GLU A 199 -27.54 14.32 -16.91
CA GLU A 199 -27.18 13.45 -15.77
C GLU A 199 -26.05 12.49 -16.14
N SER A 200 -26.09 11.93 -17.35
CA SER A 200 -25.04 11.06 -17.90
C SER A 200 -23.68 11.78 -17.98
N LEU A 201 -23.68 13.04 -18.41
CA LEU A 201 -22.47 13.86 -18.48
C LEU A 201 -21.88 14.13 -17.10
N ARG A 202 -22.72 14.43 -16.11
CA ARG A 202 -22.29 14.68 -14.72
C ARG A 202 -21.66 13.44 -14.10
N GLN A 203 -22.28 12.27 -14.29
CA GLN A 203 -21.73 11.00 -13.82
C GLN A 203 -20.41 10.66 -14.50
N MET A 204 -20.27 10.93 -15.81
CA MET A 204 -19.02 10.68 -16.53
C MET A 204 -17.89 11.59 -16.05
N LYS A 205 -18.18 12.87 -15.74
CA LYS A 205 -17.21 13.78 -15.11
C LYS A 205 -16.77 13.28 -13.74
N LEU A 206 -17.70 12.77 -12.93
CA LEU A 206 -17.38 12.16 -11.63
C LEU A 206 -16.46 10.94 -11.79
N LEU A 207 -16.78 10.03 -12.71
CA LEU A 207 -15.97 8.85 -13.00
C LEU A 207 -14.56 9.21 -13.47
N PHE A 208 -14.44 10.25 -14.31
CA PHE A 208 -13.15 10.76 -14.75
C PHE A 208 -12.34 11.32 -13.57
N GLN A 209 -12.97 12.08 -12.67
CA GLN A 209 -12.28 12.59 -11.48
C GLN A 209 -11.79 11.43 -10.60
N VAL A 210 -12.63 10.43 -10.36
CA VAL A 210 -12.23 9.22 -9.61
C VAL A 210 -11.04 8.52 -10.28
N TYR A 211 -11.00 8.45 -11.61
CA TYR A 211 -9.86 7.87 -12.33
C TYR A 211 -8.58 8.70 -12.17
N VAL A 212 -8.68 10.04 -12.22
CA VAL A 212 -7.55 10.96 -11.97
C VAL A 212 -7.01 10.73 -10.57
N ASP A 213 -7.88 10.72 -9.56
CA ASP A 213 -7.52 10.52 -8.16
C ASP A 213 -6.86 9.14 -7.94
N LEU A 214 -7.39 8.10 -8.62
CA LEU A 214 -6.82 6.74 -8.58
C LEU A 214 -5.41 6.71 -9.17
N LEU A 215 -5.19 7.39 -10.31
CA LEU A 215 -3.89 7.42 -10.97
C LEU A 215 -2.87 8.21 -10.15
N GLU A 216 -3.29 9.29 -9.50
CA GLU A 216 -2.47 10.04 -8.55
C GLU A 216 -2.10 9.19 -7.33
N ALA A 217 -3.09 8.51 -6.72
CA ALA A 217 -2.85 7.59 -5.62
C ALA A 217 -1.88 6.46 -6.02
N PHE A 218 -2.04 5.91 -7.23
CA PHE A 218 -1.12 4.93 -7.79
C PHE A 218 0.29 5.48 -7.98
N ASN A 219 0.44 6.72 -8.44
CA ASN A 219 1.75 7.37 -8.57
C ASN A 219 2.44 7.59 -7.21
N ILE A 220 1.67 7.93 -6.18
CA ILE A 220 2.20 8.06 -4.82
C ILE A 220 2.57 6.70 -4.24
N PHE A 221 1.70 5.70 -4.40
CA PHE A 221 1.99 4.30 -4.06
C PHE A 221 3.28 3.86 -4.74
N LYS A 222 3.41 4.18 -6.03
CA LYS A 222 4.57 3.83 -6.83
C LYS A 222 5.86 4.37 -6.25
N ARG A 223 5.89 5.68 -5.99
CA ARG A 223 7.05 6.36 -5.41
C ARG A 223 7.43 5.81 -4.04
N THR A 224 6.43 5.44 -3.24
CA THR A 224 6.63 4.97 -1.86
C THR A 224 7.08 3.50 -1.82
N GLN A 225 6.44 2.64 -2.60
CA GLN A 225 6.67 1.19 -2.55
C GLN A 225 7.86 0.76 -3.39
N HIS A 226 8.25 1.53 -4.41
CA HIS A 226 9.42 1.21 -5.23
C HIS A 226 10.64 0.83 -4.39
N PHE A 227 10.96 1.64 -3.38
CA PHE A 227 12.11 1.41 -2.51
C PHE A 227 11.93 0.19 -1.60
N ILE A 228 10.73 0.00 -1.04
CA ILE A 228 10.41 -1.12 -0.15
C ILE A 228 10.51 -2.44 -0.91
N ILE A 229 9.97 -2.49 -2.11
CA ILE A 229 9.98 -3.69 -2.97
C ILE A 229 11.41 -3.99 -3.42
N SER A 230 12.18 -2.96 -3.77
CA SER A 230 13.60 -3.09 -4.11
C SER A 230 14.41 -3.69 -2.96
N ILE A 231 14.23 -3.16 -1.74
CA ILE A 231 14.86 -3.72 -0.53
C ILE A 231 14.44 -5.16 -0.32
N LEU A 232 13.14 -5.45 -0.48
CA LEU A 232 12.64 -6.80 -0.31
C LEU A 232 13.27 -7.77 -1.30
N ILE A 233 13.33 -7.43 -2.59
CA ILE A 233 13.94 -8.29 -3.62
C ILE A 233 15.40 -8.57 -3.29
N VAL A 234 16.17 -7.53 -2.93
CA VAL A 234 17.58 -7.68 -2.55
C VAL A 234 17.72 -8.51 -1.26
N ASP A 235 16.88 -8.28 -0.25
CA ASP A 235 16.88 -9.06 1.00
C ASP A 235 16.61 -10.53 0.74
N VAL A 236 15.57 -10.86 -0.03
CA VAL A 236 15.26 -12.26 -0.37
C VAL A 236 16.38 -12.86 -1.21
N PHE A 237 16.91 -12.15 -2.21
CA PHE A 237 18.00 -12.62 -3.06
C PHE A 237 19.25 -12.97 -2.25
N THR A 238 19.76 -12.01 -1.46
CA THR A 238 20.95 -12.21 -0.63
C THR A 238 20.74 -13.32 0.38
N PHE A 239 19.55 -13.41 0.98
CA PHE A 239 19.23 -14.47 1.93
C PHE A 239 19.19 -15.86 1.27
N ILE A 240 18.72 -15.99 0.01
CA ILE A 240 18.81 -17.26 -0.74
C ILE A 240 20.28 -17.64 -0.98
N LEU A 241 21.11 -16.69 -1.41
CA LEU A 241 22.51 -16.98 -1.73
C LEU A 241 23.32 -17.39 -0.50
N LEU A 242 23.17 -16.65 0.60
CA LEU A 242 23.81 -16.99 1.88
C LEU A 242 23.34 -18.36 2.39
N TYR A 243 22.07 -18.70 2.18
CA TYR A 243 21.55 -20.01 2.57
C TYR A 243 22.18 -21.15 1.76
N VAL A 244 22.32 -20.96 0.45
CA VAL A 244 22.95 -21.95 -0.44
C VAL A 244 24.44 -22.11 -0.13
N GLU A 245 25.15 -21.02 0.12
CA GLU A 245 26.55 -21.05 0.59
C GLU A 245 26.67 -21.84 1.90
N LYS A 246 25.77 -21.62 2.86
CA LYS A 246 25.74 -22.39 4.11
C LYS A 246 25.46 -23.88 3.89
N ILE A 247 24.56 -24.25 2.98
CA ILE A 247 24.34 -25.67 2.63
C ILE A 247 25.62 -26.29 2.07
N ILE A 248 26.35 -25.57 1.21
CA ILE A 248 27.60 -26.05 0.61
C ILE A 248 28.66 -26.28 1.69
N GLU A 249 28.85 -25.33 2.62
CA GLU A 249 29.76 -25.50 3.75
C GLU A 249 29.38 -26.71 4.62
N ILE A 250 28.08 -26.88 4.89
CA ILE A 250 27.55 -28.01 5.67
C ILE A 250 27.81 -29.34 4.98
N ALA A 251 27.68 -29.41 3.66
CA ALA A 251 27.91 -30.64 2.90
C ALA A 251 29.36 -31.15 3.01
N GLY A 252 30.31 -30.28 3.39
CA GLY A 252 31.70 -30.66 3.65
C GLY A 252 32.01 -31.13 5.08
N MET A 253 31.03 -31.09 6.00
CA MET A 253 31.23 -31.46 7.42
C MET A 253 31.01 -32.97 7.68
N PRO A 254 31.67 -33.55 8.70
CA PRO A 254 31.49 -34.96 9.09
C PRO A 254 30.08 -35.29 9.61
N GLU A 255 29.65 -36.55 9.47
CA GLU A 255 28.26 -37.02 9.67
C GLU A 255 27.66 -36.74 11.06
N ASP A 256 28.48 -36.63 12.10
CA ASP A 256 28.04 -36.53 13.50
C ASP A 256 27.20 -35.26 13.79
N ASN A 257 27.31 -34.21 12.95
CA ASN A 257 26.59 -32.94 13.11
C ASN A 257 25.31 -32.83 12.25
N LEU A 258 24.96 -33.85 11.45
CA LEU A 258 23.96 -33.74 10.38
C LEU A 258 22.52 -33.53 10.90
N SER A 259 22.17 -34.12 12.05
CA SER A 259 20.79 -34.13 12.56
C SER A 259 20.30 -32.73 12.98
N HIS A 260 21.15 -31.93 13.62
CA HIS A 260 20.84 -30.56 14.03
C HIS A 260 20.75 -29.62 12.82
N LEU A 261 21.66 -29.78 11.87
CA LEU A 261 21.70 -28.97 10.65
C LEU A 261 20.45 -29.19 9.79
N LEU A 262 19.89 -30.41 9.80
CA LEU A 262 18.67 -30.74 9.06
C LEU A 262 17.46 -29.94 9.55
N GLN A 263 17.33 -29.71 10.87
CA GLN A 263 16.22 -28.93 11.43
C GLN A 263 16.32 -27.44 11.06
N ILE A 264 17.50 -26.84 11.23
CA ILE A 264 17.78 -25.45 10.86
C ILE A 264 17.52 -25.24 9.35
N ASN A 265 17.90 -26.21 8.53
CA ASN A 265 17.66 -26.19 7.09
C ASN A 265 16.17 -26.18 6.74
N ILE A 266 15.35 -27.03 7.37
CA ILE A 266 13.90 -27.05 7.12
C ILE A 266 13.27 -25.70 7.49
N VAL A 267 13.59 -25.15 8.65
CA VAL A 267 13.06 -23.85 9.11
C VAL A 267 13.44 -22.74 8.11
N THR A 268 14.70 -22.74 7.68
CA THR A 268 15.20 -21.75 6.73
C THR A 268 14.52 -21.89 5.37
N ILE A 269 14.34 -23.10 4.83
CA ILE A 269 13.60 -23.35 3.57
C ILE A 269 12.17 -22.84 3.67
N ILE A 270 11.45 -23.14 4.76
CA ILE A 270 10.08 -22.65 4.96
C ILE A 270 10.05 -21.11 4.95
N TRP A 271 11.03 -20.48 5.59
CA TRP A 271 11.19 -19.04 5.60
C TRP A 271 11.47 -18.46 4.19
N MET A 272 12.33 -19.11 3.40
CA MET A 272 12.60 -18.76 2.00
C MET A 272 11.33 -18.80 1.16
N LEU A 273 10.57 -19.89 1.30
CA LEU A 273 9.33 -20.10 0.57
C LEU A 273 8.30 -19.03 0.94
N LYS A 274 8.16 -18.70 2.22
CA LYS A 274 7.27 -17.62 2.68
C LYS A 274 7.64 -16.28 2.06
N LYS A 275 8.93 -15.90 2.07
CA LYS A 275 9.41 -14.64 1.48
C LYS A 275 9.22 -14.60 -0.04
N THR A 276 9.49 -15.72 -0.72
CA THR A 276 9.30 -15.85 -2.17
C THR A 276 7.83 -15.78 -2.55
N MET A 277 6.95 -16.45 -1.80
CA MET A 277 5.50 -16.37 -1.98
C MET A 277 4.99 -14.94 -1.84
N PHE A 278 5.56 -14.15 -0.92
CA PHE A 278 5.20 -12.74 -0.79
C PHE A 278 5.53 -11.95 -2.07
N ILE A 279 6.71 -12.16 -2.67
CA ILE A 279 7.08 -11.53 -3.95
C ILE A 279 6.10 -11.96 -5.06
N VAL A 280 5.74 -13.25 -5.12
CA VAL A 280 4.76 -13.78 -6.09
C VAL A 280 3.39 -13.11 -5.92
N VAL A 281 2.86 -13.07 -4.70
CA VAL A 281 1.56 -12.47 -4.40
C VAL A 281 1.57 -10.99 -4.72
N LEU A 282 2.60 -10.26 -4.32
CA LEU A 282 2.73 -8.83 -4.60
C LEU A 282 2.76 -8.57 -6.12
N SER A 283 3.57 -9.34 -6.84
CA SER A 283 3.64 -9.31 -8.31
C SER A 283 2.27 -9.55 -8.95
N ALA A 284 1.54 -10.57 -8.49
CA ALA A 284 0.21 -10.90 -9.00
C ALA A 284 -0.82 -9.79 -8.72
N GLN A 285 -0.77 -9.14 -7.55
CA GLN A 285 -1.67 -8.02 -7.23
C GLN A 285 -1.37 -6.79 -8.09
N CYS A 286 -0.09 -6.49 -8.33
CA CYS A 286 0.30 -5.41 -9.23
C CYS A 286 -0.14 -5.69 -10.68
N GLU A 287 -0.01 -6.93 -11.15
CA GLU A 287 -0.49 -7.32 -12.48
C GLU A 287 -2.01 -7.12 -12.61
N LYS A 288 -2.79 -7.56 -11.60
CA LYS A 288 -4.25 -7.34 -11.58
C LYS A 288 -4.62 -5.86 -11.66
N LEU A 289 -3.91 -5.01 -10.90
CA LEU A 289 -4.10 -3.56 -10.96
C LEU A 289 -3.80 -3.01 -12.36
N TYR A 290 -2.70 -3.44 -12.98
CA TYR A 290 -2.36 -3.00 -14.33
C TYR A 290 -3.38 -3.45 -15.36
N MET A 291 -3.88 -4.68 -15.27
CA MET A 291 -4.93 -5.18 -16.16
C MET A 291 -6.21 -4.35 -16.03
N ALA A 292 -6.61 -3.97 -14.81
CA ALA A 292 -7.77 -3.08 -14.61
C ALA A 292 -7.57 -1.69 -15.23
N ILE A 293 -6.36 -1.12 -15.13
CA ILE A 293 -6.02 0.17 -15.76
C ILE A 293 -6.04 0.04 -17.30
N TYR A 294 -5.52 -1.05 -17.86
CA TYR A 294 -5.57 -1.31 -19.29
C TYR A 294 -6.98 -1.53 -19.81
N GLU A 295 -7.84 -2.21 -19.05
CA GLU A 295 -9.25 -2.39 -19.41
C GLU A 295 -10.01 -1.05 -19.42
N ALA A 296 -9.70 -0.13 -18.51
CA ALA A 296 -10.26 1.22 -18.52
C ALA A 296 -9.85 2.00 -19.79
N ASP A 297 -8.58 1.92 -20.19
CA ASP A 297 -8.07 2.55 -21.42
C ASP A 297 -8.69 1.93 -22.69
N ALA A 298 -8.83 0.59 -22.71
CA ALA A 298 -9.48 -0.13 -23.80
C ALA A 298 -10.97 0.23 -23.91
N THR A 299 -11.67 0.32 -22.78
CA THR A 299 -13.08 0.74 -22.74
C THR A 299 -13.24 2.18 -23.23
N CYS A 300 -12.35 3.10 -22.82
CA CYS A 300 -12.35 4.47 -23.34
C CYS A 300 -12.10 4.51 -24.86
N SER A 301 -11.21 3.66 -25.37
CA SER A 301 -10.94 3.52 -26.80
C SER A 301 -12.17 3.03 -27.58
N TYR A 302 -12.87 2.02 -27.04
CA TYR A 302 -14.10 1.49 -27.62
C TYR A 302 -15.22 2.54 -27.63
N LEU A 303 -15.44 3.24 -26.52
CA LEU A 303 -16.43 4.33 -26.42
C LEU A 303 -16.13 5.46 -27.42
N LEU A 304 -14.86 5.78 -27.65
CA LEU A 304 -14.45 6.80 -28.62
C LEU A 304 -14.84 6.42 -30.07
N GLY A 305 -14.86 5.13 -30.40
CA GLY A 305 -15.28 4.62 -31.70
C GLY A 305 -16.80 4.60 -31.88
N LYS A 306 -17.55 4.29 -30.80
CA LYS A 306 -19.02 4.22 -30.83
C LYS A 306 -19.71 5.58 -30.75
N ILE A 307 -19.20 6.51 -29.95
CA ILE A 307 -19.86 7.78 -29.66
C ILE A 307 -19.26 8.87 -30.57
N GLN A 308 -19.78 8.99 -31.79
CA GLN A 308 -19.32 10.03 -32.73
C GLN A 308 -20.00 11.39 -32.50
N HIS A 309 -21.26 11.40 -32.06
CA HIS A 309 -22.10 12.60 -32.04
C HIS A 309 -21.93 13.47 -30.78
N ARG A 310 -21.38 12.93 -29.67
CA ARG A 310 -21.23 13.70 -28.41
C ARG A 310 -19.79 14.16 -28.20
N GLN A 311 -19.54 15.44 -28.50
CA GLN A 311 -18.21 16.04 -28.42
C GLN A 311 -17.63 16.04 -26.99
N GLU A 312 -18.45 16.24 -25.95
CA GLU A 312 -17.96 16.28 -24.56
C GLU A 312 -17.42 14.94 -24.08
N ILE A 313 -18.18 13.86 -24.31
CA ILE A 313 -17.77 12.49 -23.98
C ILE A 313 -16.48 12.14 -24.73
N LYS A 314 -16.42 12.49 -26.03
CA LYS A 314 -15.22 12.28 -26.86
C LYS A 314 -14.01 13.03 -26.30
N LYS A 315 -14.20 14.27 -25.84
CA LYS A 315 -13.14 15.07 -25.21
C LYS A 315 -12.67 14.42 -23.90
N LEU A 316 -13.59 13.93 -23.08
CA LEU A 316 -13.29 13.26 -21.81
C LEU A 316 -12.49 11.97 -22.01
N CYS A 317 -12.94 11.07 -22.90
CA CYS A 317 -12.22 9.83 -23.21
C CYS A 317 -10.82 10.11 -23.78
N LYS A 318 -10.67 11.11 -24.66
CA LYS A 318 -9.36 11.53 -25.17
C LYS A 318 -8.45 12.05 -24.05
N ASN A 319 -8.99 12.83 -23.13
CA ASN A 319 -8.24 13.33 -21.98
C ASN A 319 -7.81 12.19 -21.06
N LEU A 320 -8.68 11.19 -20.84
CA LEU A 320 -8.34 10.00 -20.06
C LEU A 320 -7.22 9.20 -20.72
N GLN A 321 -7.31 8.94 -22.03
CA GLN A 321 -6.24 8.27 -22.77
C GLN A 321 -4.91 9.04 -22.75
N ARG A 322 -4.97 10.39 -22.85
CA ARG A 322 -3.77 11.25 -22.74
C ARG A 322 -3.17 11.16 -21.34
N LEU A 323 -4.00 11.22 -20.31
CA LEU A 323 -3.58 11.11 -18.91
C LEU A 323 -3.00 9.73 -18.64
N HIS A 324 -3.62 8.66 -19.15
CA HIS A 324 -3.10 7.30 -19.07
C HIS A 324 -1.71 7.22 -19.73
N ARG A 325 -1.55 7.69 -20.97
CA ARG A 325 -0.24 7.67 -21.66
C ARG A 325 0.84 8.51 -20.98
N ALA A 326 0.48 9.66 -20.40
CA ALA A 326 1.43 10.57 -19.77
C ALA A 326 1.77 10.17 -18.33
N GLY A 327 0.79 9.69 -17.57
CA GLY A 327 0.88 9.44 -16.15
C GLY A 327 1.07 7.96 -15.78
N PHE A 328 0.62 7.03 -16.62
CA PHE A 328 0.76 5.61 -16.36
C PHE A 328 2.04 5.06 -16.97
N TYR A 329 2.97 4.71 -16.08
CA TYR A 329 4.13 3.91 -16.40
C TYR A 329 4.18 2.76 -15.40
N MET A 330 4.49 1.55 -15.85
CA MET A 330 4.61 0.39 -14.96
C MET A 330 5.70 0.61 -13.91
N MET A 331 5.49 0.09 -12.69
CA MET A 331 6.53 0.14 -11.66
C MET A 331 7.73 -0.71 -12.09
N ARG A 332 8.93 -0.16 -11.88
CA ARG A 332 10.20 -0.89 -12.00
C ARG A 332 10.82 -0.90 -10.63
N ALA A 333 11.40 -2.02 -10.17
CA ALA A 333 12.19 -2.15 -8.96
C ALA A 333 13.68 -2.15 -9.31
N CYS A 334 14.48 -1.35 -8.59
CA CYS A 334 15.91 -1.12 -8.86
C CYS A 334 16.25 -0.70 -10.30
N TYR A 335 15.30 -0.18 -11.07
CA TYR A 335 15.40 0.00 -12.54
C TYR A 335 15.66 -1.29 -13.36
N ILE A 336 15.99 -2.40 -12.72
CA ILE A 336 16.34 -3.69 -13.30
C ILE A 336 15.08 -4.52 -13.55
N PHE A 337 14.22 -4.65 -12.54
CA PHE A 337 13.06 -5.53 -12.61
C PHE A 337 11.81 -4.75 -12.95
N GLN A 338 11.06 -5.20 -13.96
CA GLN A 338 9.73 -4.67 -14.18
C GLN A 338 8.76 -5.41 -13.25
N LEU A 339 7.94 -4.68 -12.49
CA LEU A 339 7.03 -5.26 -11.51
C LEU A 339 5.79 -5.86 -12.19
N ARG A 340 6.00 -6.79 -13.11
CA ARG A 340 4.97 -7.53 -13.86
C ARG A 340 4.74 -8.89 -13.23
N GLY A 341 3.71 -9.59 -13.66
CA GLY A 341 3.52 -11.02 -13.36
C GLY A 341 4.76 -11.89 -13.62
N LYS A 342 5.66 -11.44 -14.51
CA LYS A 342 6.96 -12.07 -14.80
C LYS A 342 8.06 -11.81 -13.77
N LEU A 343 7.89 -10.89 -12.83
CA LEU A 343 8.88 -10.55 -11.81
C LEU A 343 9.34 -11.78 -11.03
N ALA A 344 8.39 -12.62 -10.61
CA ALA A 344 8.71 -13.84 -9.88
C ALA A 344 9.55 -14.81 -10.72
N GLN A 345 9.24 -14.92 -12.01
CA GLN A 345 9.99 -15.77 -12.94
C GLN A 345 11.41 -15.22 -13.17
N GLU A 346 11.54 -13.91 -13.43
CA GLU A 346 12.84 -13.24 -13.60
C GLU A 346 13.70 -13.36 -12.32
N PHE A 347 13.08 -13.19 -11.15
CA PHE A 347 13.72 -13.35 -9.86
C PHE A 347 14.22 -14.78 -9.64
N ILE A 348 13.38 -15.79 -9.87
CA ILE A 348 13.77 -17.20 -9.74
C ILE A 348 14.88 -17.55 -10.73
N SER A 349 14.80 -17.05 -11.97
CA SER A 349 15.85 -17.26 -12.98
C SER A 349 17.18 -16.67 -12.55
N LEU A 350 17.17 -15.48 -11.95
CA LEU A 350 18.37 -14.83 -11.44
C LEU A 350 18.98 -15.62 -10.28
N VAL A 351 18.16 -15.97 -9.28
CA VAL A 351 18.56 -16.79 -8.14
C VAL A 351 19.19 -18.09 -8.63
N PHE A 352 18.50 -18.82 -9.52
CA PHE A 352 18.98 -20.09 -10.04
C PHE A 352 20.34 -19.96 -10.73
N GLY A 353 20.53 -18.90 -11.54
CA GLY A 353 21.81 -18.62 -12.18
C GLY A 353 22.96 -18.46 -11.18
N TYR A 354 22.75 -17.70 -10.10
CA TYR A 354 23.77 -17.53 -9.05
C TYR A 354 23.99 -18.80 -8.22
N VAL A 355 22.93 -19.57 -7.95
CA VAL A 355 23.07 -20.88 -7.27
C VAL A 355 23.93 -21.84 -8.09
N VAL A 356 23.73 -21.91 -9.40
CA VAL A 356 24.57 -22.74 -10.28
C VAL A 356 26.04 -22.29 -10.23
N VAL A 357 26.31 -20.99 -10.23
CA VAL A 357 27.67 -20.45 -10.11
C VAL A 357 28.31 -20.83 -8.77
N LEU A 358 27.58 -20.69 -7.65
CA LEU A 358 28.08 -21.09 -6.33
C LEU A 358 28.38 -22.60 -6.27
N LEU A 359 27.51 -23.43 -6.86
CA LEU A 359 27.74 -24.87 -6.93
C LEU A 359 28.96 -25.23 -7.80
N GLN A 360 29.20 -24.50 -8.90
CA GLN A 360 30.40 -24.69 -9.72
C GLN A 360 31.67 -24.40 -8.94
N PHE A 361 31.70 -23.31 -8.16
CA PHE A 361 32.84 -22.97 -7.30
C PHE A 361 33.05 -23.95 -6.14
N ALA A 362 32.01 -24.64 -5.70
CA ALA A 362 32.12 -25.64 -4.65
C ALA A 362 32.69 -26.98 -5.15
N ILE A 363 32.49 -27.29 -6.42
CA ILE A 363 32.89 -28.57 -7.04
C ILE A 363 34.29 -28.49 -7.66
N LEU A 364 34.66 -27.32 -8.21
CA LEU A 364 35.99 -27.03 -8.75
C LEU A 364 37.00 -26.77 -7.63
#